data_AF-A0A8T4VCM0-F1
#
_entry.id   AF-A0A8T4VCM0-F1
#
_cell.length_a   1.000
_cell.length_b   1.000
_cell.length_c   1.000
_cell.angle_alpha   90.00
_cell.angle_beta   90.00
_cell.angle_gamma   90.00
#
_symmetry.space_group_name_H-M   'P 1'
#
loop_
_entity.id
_entity.type
_entity.pdbx_description
1 polymer ?
#
loop_
_entity_poly.entity_id
_entity_poly.type
_entity_poly.pdbx_seq_one_letter_code
_entity_poly.pdbx_strand_id
1 'polypeptide(L)'
;MVFTRNLLEILNGKDAVLFDTNIYCGRPMNMSYIDRTRSPEFYLSLIGFYEKIEELHNQFGNIYFPKLIAREFLDNGRYPYKRLIKSTVIQNGKIERDNLKNREKANQKARKFLRSLEEEGKILDFDSEKDTTYQYLKSLMGDLPLKHEISLTDLDFLLSGAALASDGLDVTLLSNDFGIVRAWNTLICRTGIPPERLEFYIMLNNKSFKQMKVKK
;
A
#
# COMPACT_ATOMS: atom_id res chain seq x y z
N MET A 1 19.88 16.78 8.70
CA MET A 1 19.79 16.57 7.24
C MET A 1 18.63 15.63 6.94
N VAL A 2 17.65 16.07 6.13
CA VAL A 2 16.50 15.25 5.69
C VAL A 2 16.90 14.61 4.36
N PHE A 3 16.97 13.28 4.28
CA PHE A 3 17.22 12.58 3.03
C PHE A 3 15.89 12.41 2.29
N THR A 4 15.72 13.18 1.22
CA THR A 4 14.60 13.01 0.29
C THR A 4 15.09 12.29 -0.96
N ARG A 5 14.34 11.30 -1.43
CA ARG A 5 14.57 10.61 -2.69
C ARG A 5 13.35 10.72 -3.59
N ASN A 6 13.54 10.61 -4.90
CA ASN A 6 12.43 10.37 -5.81
C ASN A 6 12.13 8.86 -5.90
N LEU A 7 10.97 8.49 -6.45
CA LEU A 7 10.56 7.07 -6.52
C LEU A 7 11.50 6.23 -7.39
N LEU A 8 12.08 6.80 -8.45
CA LEU A 8 13.01 6.09 -9.35
C LEU A 8 14.32 5.76 -8.63
N GLU A 9 14.82 6.65 -7.77
CA GLU A 9 16.00 6.41 -6.94
C GLU A 9 15.75 5.28 -5.93
N ILE A 10 14.53 5.20 -5.38
CA ILE A 10 14.14 4.11 -4.48
C ILE A 10 14.10 2.79 -5.25
N LEU A 11 13.42 2.76 -6.41
CA LEU A 11 13.27 1.56 -7.23
C LEU A 11 14.61 1.04 -7.77
N ASN A 12 15.56 1.91 -8.15
CA ASN A 12 16.87 1.47 -8.64
C ASN A 12 17.78 0.88 -7.55
N GLY A 13 17.56 1.23 -6.28
CA GLY A 13 18.49 0.91 -5.20
C GLY A 13 18.07 -0.26 -4.32
N LYS A 14 17.02 -1.00 -4.70
CA LYS A 14 16.35 -1.98 -3.83
C LYS A 14 15.92 -3.22 -4.60
N ASP A 15 15.95 -4.36 -3.93
CA ASP A 15 15.54 -5.64 -4.49
C ASP A 15 14.01 -5.80 -4.48
N ALA A 16 13.34 -5.18 -3.51
CA ALA A 16 11.89 -5.21 -3.38
C ALA A 16 11.33 -3.89 -2.84
N VAL A 17 10.25 -3.41 -3.48
CA VAL A 17 9.49 -2.24 -3.04
C VAL A 17 8.03 -2.62 -2.86
N LEU A 18 7.53 -2.45 -1.64
CA LEU A 18 6.15 -2.75 -1.28
C LEU A 18 5.38 -1.44 -1.07
N PHE A 19 4.18 -1.37 -1.63
CA PHE A 19 3.30 -0.22 -1.53
C PHE A 19 2.09 -0.53 -0.65
N ASP A 20 1.84 0.32 0.33
CA ASP A 20 0.55 0.38 1.02
C ASP A 20 -0.48 1.12 0.13
N THR A 21 -1.75 0.77 0.24
CA THR A 21 -2.86 1.50 -0.40
C THR A 21 -2.88 2.99 -0.01
N ASN A 22 -2.37 3.31 1.18
CA ASN A 22 -2.42 4.65 1.74
C ASN A 22 -1.37 5.62 1.17
N ILE A 23 -0.36 5.12 0.45
CA ILE A 23 0.71 5.94 -0.13
C ILE A 23 0.19 6.91 -1.20
N TYR A 24 -0.88 6.55 -1.91
CA TYR A 24 -1.35 7.29 -3.09
C TYR A 24 -2.79 7.82 -2.98
N CYS A 25 -3.32 7.84 -1.77
CA CYS A 25 -4.44 8.73 -1.50
C CYS A 25 -3.87 10.15 -1.55
N GLY A 26 -4.00 10.83 -2.70
CA GLY A 26 -3.78 12.28 -2.83
C GLY A 26 -4.79 13.03 -1.96
N ARG A 27 -4.65 12.88 -0.64
CA ARG A 27 -5.54 13.41 0.38
C ARG A 27 -5.37 14.93 0.36
N PRO A 28 -6.40 15.73 0.07
CA PRO A 28 -6.58 16.88 0.93
C PRO A 28 -6.77 16.31 2.34
N MET A 29 -5.92 16.72 3.29
CA MET A 29 -5.92 16.22 4.68
C MET A 29 -7.29 16.30 5.39
N ASN A 30 -8.29 16.93 4.77
CA ASN A 30 -9.56 17.32 5.40
C ASN A 30 -10.83 16.71 4.75
N MET A 31 -10.76 15.74 3.83
CA MET A 31 -11.97 15.10 3.26
C MET A 31 -12.30 13.75 3.91
N SER A 32 -13.57 13.57 4.31
CA SER A 32 -14.08 12.28 4.79
C SER A 32 -14.00 11.21 3.69
N TYR A 33 -13.90 9.93 4.06
CA TYR A 33 -13.84 8.82 3.09
C TYR A 33 -15.12 8.74 2.22
N ILE A 34 -16.26 9.10 2.81
CA ILE A 34 -17.56 9.09 2.13
C ILE A 34 -17.59 10.14 1.02
N ASP A 35 -17.06 11.34 1.28
CA ASP A 35 -17.01 12.42 0.29
C ASP A 35 -16.03 12.11 -0.86
N ARG A 36 -14.99 11.32 -0.59
CA ARG A 36 -13.98 10.88 -1.59
C ARG A 36 -14.55 9.93 -2.63
N THR A 37 -15.28 8.90 -2.20
CA THR A 37 -15.85 7.89 -3.12
C THR A 37 -16.96 8.44 -4.03
N ARG A 38 -17.37 9.70 -3.80
CA ARG A 38 -18.35 10.45 -4.57
C ARG A 38 -17.72 11.41 -5.59
N SER A 39 -16.40 11.58 -5.60
CA SER A 39 -15.69 12.47 -6.54
C SER A 39 -15.19 11.69 -7.78
N PRO A 40 -15.52 12.14 -9.00
CA PRO A 40 -14.96 11.55 -10.22
C PRO A 40 -13.43 11.64 -10.29
N GLU A 41 -12.87 12.72 -9.74
CA GLU A 41 -11.45 12.99 -9.70
C GLU A 41 -10.68 11.94 -8.88
N PHE A 42 -11.31 11.38 -7.85
CA PHE A 42 -10.74 10.29 -7.07
C PHE A 42 -10.47 9.05 -7.94
N TYR A 43 -11.46 8.62 -8.72
CA TYR A 43 -11.29 7.44 -9.58
C TYR A 43 -10.33 7.71 -10.74
N LEU A 44 -10.30 8.92 -11.29
CA LEU A 44 -9.30 9.32 -12.29
C LEU A 44 -7.88 9.32 -11.71
N SER A 45 -7.70 9.78 -10.48
CA SER A 45 -6.43 9.71 -9.76
C SER A 45 -5.99 8.27 -9.51
N LEU A 46 -6.92 7.38 -9.13
CA LEU A 46 -6.63 5.95 -8.97
C LEU A 46 -6.20 5.30 -10.29
N ILE A 47 -6.88 5.65 -11.39
CA ILE A 47 -6.51 5.16 -12.73
C ILE A 47 -5.07 5.58 -13.07
N GLY A 48 -4.74 6.87 -12.92
CA GLY A 48 -3.40 7.37 -13.21
C GLY A 48 -2.33 6.77 -12.30
N PHE A 49 -2.68 6.47 -11.04
CA PHE A 49 -1.81 5.74 -10.14
C PHE A 49 -1.52 4.32 -10.63
N TYR A 50 -2.55 3.55 -11.00
CA TYR A 50 -2.36 2.19 -11.49
C TYR A 50 -1.54 2.17 -12.77
N GLU A 51 -1.78 3.10 -13.71
CA GLU A 51 -0.95 3.24 -14.91
C GLU A 51 0.51 3.52 -14.56
N LYS A 52 0.75 4.42 -13.59
CA LYS A 52 2.11 4.77 -13.22
C LYS A 52 2.84 3.63 -12.52
N ILE A 53 2.17 2.91 -11.63
CA ILE A 53 2.76 1.75 -10.96
C ILE A 53 2.96 0.59 -11.94
N GLU A 54 2.05 0.36 -12.89
CA GLU A 54 2.23 -0.63 -13.96
C GLU A 54 3.43 -0.27 -14.85
N GLU A 55 3.59 1.01 -15.24
CA GLU A 55 4.76 1.50 -15.98
C GLU A 55 6.07 1.26 -15.21
N LEU A 56 6.11 1.62 -13.93
CA LEU A 56 7.29 1.43 -13.07
C LEU A 56 7.58 -0.05 -12.85
N HIS A 57 6.55 -0.87 -12.64
CA HIS A 57 6.69 -2.31 -12.51
C HIS A 57 7.30 -2.92 -13.76
N ASN A 58 6.79 -2.57 -14.95
CA ASN A 58 7.34 -3.04 -16.22
C ASN A 58 8.80 -2.60 -16.45
N GLN A 59 9.20 -1.46 -15.87
CA GLN A 59 10.56 -0.94 -16.00
C GLN A 59 11.54 -1.60 -15.02
N PHE A 60 11.15 -1.82 -13.77
CA PHE A 60 12.07 -2.23 -12.69
C PHE A 60 11.86 -3.67 -12.20
N GLY A 61 10.65 -4.22 -12.32
CA GLY A 61 10.31 -5.59 -11.96
C GLY A 61 10.40 -5.92 -10.46
N ASN A 62 10.67 -4.94 -9.60
CA ASN A 62 10.90 -5.12 -8.17
C ASN A 62 9.74 -4.63 -7.29
N ILE A 63 8.56 -4.44 -7.86
CA ILE A 63 7.37 -4.05 -7.12
C ILE A 63 6.63 -5.30 -6.65
N TYR A 64 6.34 -5.38 -5.35
CA TYR A 64 5.65 -6.51 -4.73
C TYR A 64 4.43 -6.04 -3.93
N PHE A 65 3.42 -6.91 -3.84
CA PHE A 65 2.22 -6.64 -3.06
C PHE A 65 1.89 -7.81 -2.13
N PRO A 66 1.79 -7.59 -0.82
CA PRO A 66 1.16 -8.54 0.08
C PRO A 66 -0.26 -8.86 -0.38
N LYS A 67 -0.67 -10.12 -0.28
CA LYS A 67 -1.99 -10.57 -0.73
C LYS A 67 -3.15 -9.81 -0.09
N LEU A 68 -3.04 -9.40 1.19
CA LEU A 68 -4.09 -8.61 1.83
C LEU A 68 -4.17 -7.19 1.25
N ILE A 69 -3.03 -6.56 0.96
CA ILE A 69 -2.99 -5.27 0.27
C ILE A 69 -3.57 -5.40 -1.14
N ALA A 70 -3.19 -6.43 -1.90
CA ALA A 70 -3.75 -6.69 -3.23
C ALA A 70 -5.28 -6.84 -3.21
N ARG A 71 -5.83 -7.45 -2.15
CA ARG A 71 -7.28 -7.51 -1.92
C ARG A 71 -7.88 -6.15 -1.61
N GLU A 72 -7.25 -5.35 -0.75
CA GLU A 72 -7.70 -3.98 -0.48
C GLU A 72 -7.67 -3.09 -1.73
N PHE A 73 -6.71 -3.28 -2.63
CA PHE A 73 -6.68 -2.63 -3.95
C PHE A 73 -7.95 -2.92 -4.76
N LEU A 74 -8.45 -4.16 -4.71
CA LEU A 74 -9.71 -4.54 -5.36
C LEU A 74 -10.94 -4.04 -4.59
N ASP A 75 -10.87 -4.00 -3.26
CA ASP A 75 -11.99 -3.71 -2.37
C ASP A 75 -12.22 -2.21 -2.12
N ASN A 76 -11.19 -1.37 -2.26
CA ASN A 76 -11.34 0.08 -2.38
C ASN A 76 -12.20 0.46 -3.61
N GLY A 77 -12.26 -0.45 -4.59
CA GLY A 77 -13.21 -0.44 -5.69
C GLY A 77 -14.62 -0.96 -5.38
N ARG A 78 -14.86 -1.54 -4.19
CA ARG A 78 -16.08 -2.29 -3.80
C ARG A 78 -16.85 -1.74 -2.59
N TYR A 79 -16.41 -0.65 -1.92
CA TYR A 79 -17.17 -0.07 -0.80
C TYR A 79 -18.67 0.06 -1.16
N PRO A 80 -19.61 -0.32 -0.26
CA PRO A 80 -21.01 -0.61 -0.59
C PRO A 80 -21.81 0.64 -0.94
N TYR A 81 -21.61 1.13 -2.16
CA TYR A 81 -22.42 2.17 -2.80
C TYR A 81 -23.89 1.75 -2.87
N LYS A 82 -24.21 0.44 -2.84
CA LYS A 82 -25.59 -0.07 -2.73
C LYS A 82 -26.35 0.47 -1.51
N ARG A 83 -25.69 0.76 -0.38
CA ARG A 83 -26.35 1.39 0.79
C ARG A 83 -26.45 2.91 0.67
N LEU A 84 -25.52 3.55 -0.05
CA LEU A 84 -25.50 5.01 -0.26
C LEU A 84 -26.42 5.50 -1.40
N ILE A 85 -26.69 4.66 -2.41
CA ILE A 85 -27.63 4.96 -3.50
C ILE A 85 -29.02 5.20 -2.91
N LYS A 86 -29.47 4.36 -1.97
CA LYS A 86 -30.83 4.47 -1.40
C LYS A 86 -31.11 5.82 -0.72
N SER A 87 -30.10 6.55 -0.24
CA SER A 87 -30.29 7.86 0.41
C SER A 87 -30.03 9.07 -0.49
N THR A 88 -29.48 8.89 -1.70
CA THR A 88 -28.96 10.01 -2.52
C THR A 88 -29.53 10.08 -3.94
N VAL A 89 -30.32 9.08 -4.36
CA VAL A 89 -30.92 8.93 -5.72
C VAL A 89 -31.79 10.12 -6.17
N ILE A 90 -32.16 11.05 -5.29
CA ILE A 90 -33.16 12.07 -5.64
C ILE A 90 -32.57 13.33 -6.30
N GLN A 91 -31.24 13.59 -6.27
CA GLN A 91 -30.76 14.95 -6.65
C GLN A 91 -29.80 15.15 -7.83
N ASN A 92 -28.97 14.21 -8.32
CA ASN A 92 -27.97 14.56 -9.36
C ASN A 92 -27.50 13.40 -10.31
N GLY A 93 -28.39 12.88 -11.15
CA GLY A 93 -28.17 11.65 -11.95
C GLY A 93 -27.02 11.64 -13.00
N LYS A 94 -26.40 12.78 -13.36
CA LYS A 94 -25.26 12.81 -14.31
C LYS A 94 -23.93 12.50 -13.63
N ILE A 95 -23.68 13.12 -12.47
CA ILE A 95 -22.45 12.92 -11.67
C ILE A 95 -22.35 11.47 -11.21
N GLU A 96 -23.49 10.84 -10.89
CA GLU A 96 -23.55 9.43 -10.47
C GLU A 96 -23.18 8.45 -11.61
N ARG A 97 -23.56 8.74 -12.86
CA ARG A 97 -23.19 7.92 -14.03
C ARG A 97 -21.70 8.02 -14.37
N ASP A 98 -21.14 9.22 -14.38
CA ASP A 98 -19.71 9.42 -14.68
C ASP A 98 -18.82 8.80 -13.59
N ASN A 99 -19.24 8.91 -12.32
CA ASN A 99 -18.61 8.21 -11.20
C ASN A 99 -18.64 6.69 -11.36
N LEU A 100 -19.80 6.12 -11.70
CA LEU A 100 -19.93 4.68 -11.91
C LEU A 100 -19.01 4.20 -13.03
N LYS A 101 -18.97 4.91 -14.15
CA LYS A 101 -18.11 4.59 -15.30
C LYS A 101 -16.62 4.68 -14.95
N ASN A 102 -16.20 5.73 -14.25
CA ASN A 102 -14.80 5.88 -13.84
C ASN A 102 -14.39 4.83 -12.80
N ARG A 103 -15.29 4.47 -11.89
CA ARG A 103 -15.09 3.37 -10.94
C ARG A 103 -14.93 2.03 -11.64
N GLU A 104 -15.80 1.71 -12.60
CA GLU A 104 -15.68 0.47 -13.38
C GLU A 104 -14.35 0.41 -14.12
N LYS A 105 -13.92 1.50 -14.74
CA LYS A 105 -12.60 1.61 -15.38
C LYS A 105 -11.45 1.42 -14.38
N ALA A 106 -11.50 2.07 -13.22
CA ALA A 106 -10.49 1.91 -12.17
C ALA A 106 -10.40 0.45 -11.71
N ASN A 107 -11.54 -0.20 -11.49
CA ASN A 107 -11.63 -1.61 -11.11
C ASN A 107 -11.08 -2.54 -12.19
N GLN A 108 -11.37 -2.28 -13.46
CA GLN A 108 -10.83 -3.06 -14.57
C GLN A 108 -9.31 -2.95 -14.64
N LYS A 109 -8.76 -1.74 -14.50
CA LYS A 109 -7.31 -1.51 -14.47
C LYS A 109 -6.63 -2.17 -13.29
N ALA A 110 -7.17 -1.99 -12.07
CA ALA A 110 -6.65 -2.64 -10.88
C ALA A 110 -6.61 -4.17 -11.03
N ARG A 111 -7.70 -4.77 -11.56
CA ARG A 111 -7.75 -6.22 -11.82
C ARG A 111 -6.72 -6.67 -12.84
N LYS A 112 -6.55 -5.93 -13.93
CA LYS A 112 -5.57 -6.26 -14.97
C LYS A 112 -4.15 -6.24 -14.39
N PHE A 113 -3.81 -5.17 -13.67
CA PHE A 113 -2.50 -5.00 -13.04
C PHE A 113 -2.22 -6.05 -11.97
N LEU A 114 -3.20 -6.35 -11.09
CA LEU A 114 -3.00 -7.38 -10.07
C LEU A 114 -2.86 -8.78 -10.65
N ARG A 115 -3.53 -9.08 -11.77
CA ARG A 115 -3.33 -10.36 -12.47
C ARG A 115 -1.92 -10.50 -13.05
N SER A 116 -1.37 -9.45 -13.65
CA SER A 116 0.01 -9.53 -14.15
C SER A 116 1.00 -9.76 -13.01
N LEU A 117 0.81 -9.06 -11.89
CA LEU A 117 1.63 -9.30 -10.68
C LEU A 117 1.48 -10.74 -10.15
N GLU A 118 0.27 -11.30 -10.17
CA GLU A 118 0.02 -12.67 -9.72
C GLU A 118 0.70 -13.70 -10.64
N GLU A 119 0.58 -13.52 -11.97
CA GLU A 119 1.24 -14.35 -12.98
C GLU A 119 2.79 -14.30 -12.88
N GLU A 120 3.34 -13.17 -12.45
CA GLU A 120 4.77 -12.96 -12.23
C GLU A 120 5.27 -13.38 -10.83
N GLY A 121 4.38 -13.88 -9.96
CA GLY A 121 4.74 -14.25 -8.58
C GLY A 121 5.09 -13.06 -7.69
N LYS A 122 4.60 -11.86 -8.01
CA LYS A 122 4.83 -10.60 -7.28
C LYS A 122 3.75 -10.31 -6.22
N ILE A 123 2.70 -11.13 -6.19
CA ILE A 123 1.76 -11.17 -5.06
C ILE A 123 2.33 -12.10 -4.00
N LEU A 124 2.74 -11.51 -2.88
CA LEU A 124 3.30 -12.24 -1.75
C LEU A 124 2.16 -12.91 -0.98
N ASP A 125 2.10 -14.22 -1.08
CA ASP A 125 1.20 -15.07 -0.31
C ASP A 125 2.03 -15.85 0.70
N PHE A 126 2.36 -15.19 1.81
CA PHE A 126 2.93 -15.86 2.97
C PHE A 126 1.85 -16.74 3.59
N ASP A 127 1.70 -17.95 3.04
CA ASP A 127 0.81 -18.98 3.57
C ASP A 127 1.17 -19.19 5.03
N SER A 128 0.20 -19.01 5.92
CA SER A 128 0.46 -18.86 7.35
C SER A 128 0.98 -20.14 8.03
N GLU A 129 1.21 -21.19 7.26
CA GLU A 129 1.71 -22.47 7.74
C GLU A 129 3.04 -22.89 7.11
N LYS A 130 3.51 -22.23 6.04
CA LYS A 130 4.69 -22.66 5.28
C LYS A 130 5.90 -21.75 5.43
N ASP A 131 5.68 -20.46 5.67
CA ASP A 131 6.79 -19.52 5.83
C ASP A 131 7.17 -19.37 7.31
N THR A 132 8.27 -20.01 7.69
CA THR A 132 8.77 -20.02 9.08
C THR A 132 9.17 -18.64 9.56
N THR A 133 9.75 -17.81 8.68
CA THR A 133 10.22 -16.47 9.02
C THR A 133 9.02 -15.56 9.32
N TYR A 134 8.04 -15.56 8.43
CA TYR A 134 6.81 -14.79 8.59
C TYR A 134 6.03 -15.24 9.83
N GLN A 135 5.91 -16.56 10.09
CA GLN A 135 5.22 -17.03 11.31
C GLN A 135 5.92 -16.62 12.59
N TYR A 136 7.26 -16.71 12.63
CA TYR A 136 8.03 -16.24 13.75
C TYR A 136 7.80 -14.74 14.02
N LEU A 137 7.88 -13.92 12.97
CA LEU A 137 7.63 -12.48 13.05
C LEU A 137 6.19 -12.17 13.51
N LYS A 138 5.19 -12.90 12.99
CA LYS A 138 3.79 -12.75 13.37
C LYS A 138 3.56 -13.07 14.84
N SER A 139 4.17 -14.14 15.36
CA SER A 139 4.13 -14.46 16.79
C SER A 139 4.82 -13.39 17.64
N LEU A 140 5.97 -12.88 17.20
CA LEU A 140 6.75 -11.88 17.93
C LEU A 140 6.10 -10.49 17.94
N MET A 141 5.30 -10.18 16.91
CA MET A 141 4.68 -8.86 16.68
C MET A 141 3.16 -8.84 16.86
N GLY A 142 2.57 -9.86 17.49
CA GLY A 142 1.13 -9.96 17.67
C GLY A 142 0.49 -8.82 18.48
N ASP A 143 1.28 -8.08 19.26
CA ASP A 143 0.84 -6.92 20.05
C ASP A 143 0.78 -5.60 19.24
N LEU A 144 1.44 -5.53 18.07
CA LEU A 144 1.56 -4.28 17.31
C LEU A 144 0.22 -3.68 16.84
N PRO A 145 -0.78 -4.45 16.37
CA PRO A 145 -2.08 -3.90 15.97
C PRO A 145 -2.73 -3.06 17.06
N LEU A 146 -2.77 -3.59 18.29
CA LEU A 146 -3.34 -2.89 19.43
C LEU A 146 -2.46 -1.71 19.87
N LYS A 147 -1.14 -1.90 19.90
CA LYS A 147 -0.20 -0.89 20.41
C LYS A 147 -0.08 0.34 19.51
N HIS A 148 -0.13 0.15 18.19
CA HIS A 148 0.10 1.22 17.22
C HIS A 148 -1.13 1.61 16.41
N GLU A 149 -2.28 1.00 16.72
CA GLU A 149 -3.58 1.21 16.07
C GLU A 149 -3.54 0.91 14.56
N ILE A 150 -2.89 -0.20 14.19
CA ILE A 150 -2.79 -0.65 12.79
C ILE A 150 -3.71 -1.84 12.54
N SER A 151 -4.21 -1.97 11.31
CA SER A 151 -5.06 -3.09 10.91
C SER A 151 -4.25 -4.38 10.72
N LEU A 152 -4.95 -5.51 10.52
CA LEU A 152 -4.29 -6.76 10.16
C LEU A 152 -3.65 -6.71 8.77
N THR A 153 -4.22 -5.94 7.83
CA THR A 153 -3.63 -5.72 6.51
C THR A 153 -2.33 -4.92 6.62
N ASP A 154 -2.31 -3.88 7.46
CA ASP A 154 -1.12 -3.08 7.73
C ASP A 154 -0.02 -3.91 8.40
N LEU A 155 -0.41 -4.80 9.32
CA LEU A 155 0.52 -5.76 9.92
C LEU A 155 1.08 -6.71 8.87
N ASP A 156 0.22 -7.31 8.03
CA ASP A 156 0.66 -8.21 6.95
C ASP A 156 1.63 -7.53 5.99
N PHE A 157 1.38 -6.27 5.63
CA PHE A 157 2.28 -5.45 4.85
C PHE A 157 3.66 -5.28 5.49
N LEU A 158 3.67 -4.93 6.78
CA LEU A 158 4.90 -4.75 7.53
C LEU A 158 5.68 -6.07 7.64
N LEU A 159 5.00 -7.16 8.00
CA LEU A 159 5.63 -8.47 8.19
C LEU A 159 6.13 -9.08 6.88
N SER A 160 5.41 -8.87 5.79
CA SER A 160 5.83 -9.30 4.45
C SER A 160 7.17 -8.68 4.05
N GLY A 161 7.32 -7.37 4.25
CA GLY A 161 8.61 -6.71 3.97
C GLY A 161 9.71 -7.17 4.91
N ALA A 162 9.39 -7.39 6.18
CA ALA A 162 10.37 -7.90 7.15
C ALA A 162 10.83 -9.33 6.83
N ALA A 163 9.93 -10.22 6.38
CA ALA A 163 10.29 -11.57 5.96
C ALA A 163 11.27 -11.54 4.77
N LEU A 164 10.95 -10.77 3.72
CA LEU A 164 11.86 -10.57 2.58
C LEU A 164 13.23 -10.02 2.99
N ALA A 165 13.25 -9.05 3.92
CA ALA A 165 14.50 -8.47 4.42
C ALA A 165 15.32 -9.47 5.25
N SER A 166 14.65 -10.31 6.02
CA SER A 166 15.29 -11.42 6.75
C SER A 166 15.92 -12.44 5.80
N ASP A 167 15.30 -12.68 4.64
CA ASP A 167 15.74 -13.69 3.67
C ASP A 167 16.91 -13.27 2.78
N GLY A 168 17.28 -11.99 2.73
CA GLY A 168 18.33 -11.58 1.80
C GLY A 168 18.16 -10.18 1.24
N LEU A 169 16.93 -9.74 1.07
CA LEU A 169 16.63 -8.63 0.18
C LEU A 169 16.80 -7.27 0.84
N ASP A 170 17.21 -6.29 0.05
CA ASP A 170 17.09 -4.88 0.40
C ASP A 170 15.68 -4.40 0.06
N VAL A 171 14.86 -4.25 1.11
CA VAL A 171 13.43 -3.97 1.01
C VAL A 171 13.13 -2.52 1.34
N THR A 172 12.19 -1.93 0.62
CA THR A 172 11.57 -0.66 0.96
C THR A 172 10.06 -0.78 1.14
N LEU A 173 9.58 -0.27 2.27
CA LEU A 173 8.16 -0.07 2.57
C LEU A 173 7.76 1.37 2.28
N LEU A 174 6.71 1.55 1.48
CA LEU A 174 6.13 2.85 1.17
C LEU A 174 4.73 2.96 1.78
N SER A 175 4.59 3.76 2.85
CA SER A 175 3.29 4.12 3.41
C SER A 175 3.29 5.52 4.03
N ASN A 176 2.14 6.19 4.02
CA ASN A 176 1.91 7.44 4.75
C ASN A 176 1.24 7.22 6.12
N ASP A 177 1.06 5.97 6.53
CA ASP A 177 0.48 5.64 7.82
C ASP A 177 1.53 5.68 8.94
N PHE A 178 1.38 6.66 9.83
CA PHE A 178 2.29 6.83 10.96
C PHE A 178 2.18 5.70 12.01
N GLY A 179 1.05 5.00 12.08
CA GLY A 179 0.92 3.77 12.88
C GLY A 179 1.89 2.71 12.39
N ILE A 180 1.94 2.49 11.07
CA ILE A 180 2.88 1.53 10.45
C ILE A 180 4.32 1.99 10.65
N VAL A 181 4.63 3.29 10.52
CA VAL A 181 5.98 3.82 10.82
C VAL A 181 6.43 3.48 12.25
N ARG A 182 5.56 3.65 13.25
CA ARG A 182 5.87 3.33 14.65
C ARG A 182 6.02 1.82 14.88
N ALA A 183 5.18 1.02 14.22
CA ALA A 183 5.26 -0.43 14.24
C ALA A 183 6.57 -0.94 13.60
N TRP A 184 6.95 -0.40 12.45
CA TRP A 184 8.24 -0.66 11.79
C TRP A 184 9.43 -0.36 12.71
N ASN A 185 9.44 0.81 13.37
CA ASN A 185 10.50 1.14 14.31
C ASN A 185 10.60 0.10 15.44
N THR A 186 9.46 -0.33 15.98
CA THR A 186 9.39 -1.36 17.01
C THR A 186 9.92 -2.71 16.50
N LEU A 187 9.53 -3.08 15.28
CA LEU A 187 9.97 -4.31 14.64
C LEU A 187 11.48 -4.34 14.47
N ILE A 188 12.07 -3.28 13.91
CA ILE A 188 13.53 -3.17 13.73
C ILE A 188 14.26 -3.33 15.06
N CYS A 189 13.84 -2.60 16.11
CA CYS A 189 14.47 -2.69 17.43
C CYS A 189 14.34 -4.07 18.08
N ARG A 190 13.24 -4.81 17.81
CA ARG A 190 13.01 -6.15 18.40
C ARG A 190 13.67 -7.28 17.64
N THR A 191 13.77 -7.17 16.31
CA THR A 191 14.28 -8.24 15.44
C THR A 191 15.76 -8.12 15.15
N GLY A 192 16.34 -6.92 15.27
CA GLY A 192 17.72 -6.66 14.89
C GLY A 192 17.94 -6.65 13.37
N ILE A 193 16.87 -6.61 12.55
CA ILE A 193 16.99 -6.40 11.11
C ILE A 193 17.73 -5.06 10.89
N PRO A 194 18.82 -5.03 10.11
CA PRO A 194 19.53 -3.79 9.84
C PRO A 194 18.60 -2.76 9.17
N PRO A 195 18.53 -1.51 9.66
CA PRO A 195 17.62 -0.49 9.12
C PRO A 195 17.78 -0.23 7.61
N GLU A 196 18.97 -0.44 7.07
CA GLU A 196 19.31 -0.32 5.65
C GLU A 196 18.69 -1.42 4.77
N ARG A 197 18.41 -2.60 5.35
CA ARG A 197 17.79 -3.75 4.66
C ARG A 197 16.26 -3.68 4.66
N LEU A 198 15.67 -2.96 5.62
CA LEU A 198 14.23 -2.71 5.66
C LEU A 198 13.98 -1.23 5.88
N GLU A 199 14.05 -0.47 4.79
CA GLU A 199 13.83 0.96 4.80
C GLU A 199 12.33 1.29 4.76
N PHE A 200 11.97 2.40 5.38
CA PHE A 200 10.60 2.92 5.34
C PHE A 200 10.60 4.35 4.81
N TYR A 201 9.74 4.64 3.84
CA TYR A 201 9.57 5.99 3.32
C TYR A 201 8.12 6.46 3.40
N ILE A 202 7.98 7.74 3.74
CA ILE A 202 6.73 8.49 3.63
C ILE A 202 6.79 9.38 2.39
N MET A 203 5.67 9.52 1.68
CA MET A 203 5.55 10.45 0.56
C MET A 203 5.29 11.86 1.08
N LEU A 204 6.13 12.83 0.72
CA LEU A 204 5.94 14.24 1.06
C LEU A 204 5.06 14.95 0.04
N ASN A 205 5.21 14.58 -1.23
CA ASN A 205 4.40 15.04 -2.36
C ASN A 205 4.56 14.03 -3.50
N ASN A 206 3.89 14.27 -4.63
CA ASN A 206 3.85 13.38 -5.79
C ASN A 206 5.23 13.09 -6.43
N LYS A 207 6.32 13.71 -5.97
CA LYS A 207 7.67 13.58 -6.52
C LYS A 207 8.74 13.25 -5.48
N SER A 208 8.47 13.40 -4.19
CA SER A 208 9.50 13.22 -3.15
C SER A 208 9.05 12.39 -1.96
N PHE A 209 9.98 11.56 -1.50
CA PHE A 209 9.81 10.61 -0.42
C PHE A 209 10.88 10.88 0.64
N LYS A 210 10.50 10.80 1.91
CA LYS A 210 11.41 10.97 3.05
C LYS A 210 11.67 9.61 3.70
N GLN A 211 12.94 9.25 3.79
CA GLN A 211 13.36 8.08 4.54
C GLN A 211 13.16 8.31 6.04
N MET A 212 12.51 7.35 6.70
CA MET A 212 12.35 7.35 8.15
C MET A 212 13.60 6.79 8.81
N LYS A 213 13.95 7.37 9.96
CA LYS A 213 15.08 6.93 10.77
C LYS A 213 14.58 6.15 11.96
N VAL A 214 15.32 5.10 12.32
CA VAL A 214 15.07 4.36 13.55
C VAL A 214 15.32 5.27 14.75
N LYS A 215 14.35 5.32 15.65
CA LYS A 215 14.42 5.98 16.95
C LYS A 215 14.79 4.91 17.98
N LYS A 216 15.98 5.05 18.57
CA LYS A 216 16.44 4.27 19.71
C LYS A 216 15.72 4.71 20.98
#